data_AF-A0A9W6YHC1-F1
#
_entry.id   AF-A0A9W6YHC1-F1
#
_cell.length_a   1.000
_cell.length_b   1.000
_cell.length_c   1.000
_cell.angle_alpha   90.00
_cell.angle_beta   90.00
_cell.angle_gamma   90.00
#
_symmetry.space_group_name_H-M   'P 1'
#
loop_
_entity.id
_entity.type
_entity.pdbx_description
1 polymer ?
#
loop_
_entity_poly.entity_id
_entity_poly.type
_entity_poly.pdbx_seq_one_letter_code
_entity_poly.pdbx_strand_id
1 'polypeptide(L)'
;MDDSSSDEENDFFGRMESDDLFEESEVQQQKRREAQRYVEQYAEREWGLAARQRRVQGTDKDLVTENALELRKDKKIVFQEKQGQQAKVWDCALVLSKFLANDTYFPHDFFANKRVIELGCGIGVPGLAAAALGAKEVVLTDMVQST
;
A
#
# COMPACT_ATOMS: atom_id res chain seq x y z
N MET A 1 17.15 -70.10 -38.68
CA MET A 1 18.14 -69.17 -39.22
C MET A 1 17.37 -68.42 -40.29
N ASP A 2 16.78 -67.26 -40.04
CA ASP A 2 17.33 -66.14 -39.27
C ASP A 2 16.32 -65.41 -38.38
N ASP A 3 16.93 -64.69 -37.47
CA ASP A 3 16.46 -63.85 -36.37
C ASP A 3 15.98 -62.48 -36.89
N SER A 4 15.01 -61.87 -36.19
CA SER A 4 15.02 -60.47 -35.74
C SER A 4 13.61 -59.89 -35.57
N SER A 5 13.29 -59.64 -34.31
CA SER A 5 12.26 -58.73 -33.80
C SER A 5 12.58 -57.27 -34.20
N SER A 6 11.55 -56.47 -34.47
CA SER A 6 11.55 -55.03 -34.21
C SER A 6 10.12 -54.50 -34.16
N ASP A 7 9.79 -53.90 -33.02
CA ASP A 7 8.52 -53.31 -32.65
C ASP A 7 8.07 -52.17 -33.57
N GLU A 8 6.79 -52.15 -33.95
CA GLU A 8 6.11 -50.94 -34.41
C GLU A 8 5.05 -50.53 -33.38
N GLU A 9 5.52 -50.07 -32.21
CA GLU A 9 4.80 -49.11 -31.38
C GLU A 9 4.98 -47.70 -31.98
N ASN A 10 4.00 -47.27 -32.77
CA ASN A 10 3.63 -45.86 -33.01
C ASN A 10 2.44 -45.89 -33.98
N ASP A 11 1.23 -45.52 -33.58
CA ASP A 11 0.84 -44.12 -33.50
C ASP A 11 -0.27 -43.89 -32.45
N PHE A 12 0.07 -44.02 -31.16
CA PHE A 12 -0.77 -43.46 -30.07
C PHE A 12 -0.58 -41.94 -29.91
N PHE A 13 0.36 -41.35 -30.65
CA PHE A 13 0.48 -39.89 -30.80
C PHE A 13 -0.33 -39.41 -32.00
N GLY A 14 -1.66 -39.59 -31.92
CA GLY A 14 -2.57 -38.83 -32.76
C GLY A 14 -2.35 -37.34 -32.48
N ARG A 15 -1.82 -36.62 -33.48
CA ARG A 15 -1.78 -35.14 -33.59
C ARG A 15 -2.09 -34.43 -32.28
N MET A 16 -1.07 -34.20 -31.47
CA MET A 16 -1.11 -33.05 -30.58
C MET A 16 -0.96 -31.84 -31.51
N GLU A 17 -2.10 -31.36 -32.04
CA GLU A 17 -2.16 -29.97 -32.51
C GLU A 17 -1.55 -29.14 -31.40
N SER A 18 -0.52 -28.39 -31.76
CA SER A 18 0.22 -27.56 -30.84
C SER A 18 -0.74 -26.52 -30.28
N ASP A 19 -1.42 -26.86 -29.18
CA ASP A 19 -2.03 -25.87 -28.31
C ASP A 19 -0.88 -24.95 -27.91
N ASP A 20 -0.88 -23.76 -28.49
CA ASP A 20 0.14 -22.77 -28.25
C ASP A 20 0.10 -22.47 -26.75
N LEU A 21 1.11 -22.93 -26.01
CA LEU A 21 1.22 -22.76 -24.56
C LEU A 21 1.24 -21.27 -24.15
N PHE A 22 1.33 -20.36 -25.12
CA PHE A 22 1.27 -18.91 -24.98
C PHE A 22 -0.07 -18.29 -25.41
N GLU A 23 -1.02 -19.06 -25.93
CA GLU A 23 -2.38 -18.56 -26.21
C GLU A 23 -3.11 -18.29 -24.89
N GLU A 24 -3.36 -17.00 -24.65
CA GLU A 24 -4.00 -16.54 -23.44
C GLU A 24 -5.49 -16.92 -23.45
N SER A 25 -5.90 -17.78 -22.52
CA SER A 25 -7.31 -18.16 -22.36
C SER A 25 -8.22 -16.95 -22.15
N GLU A 26 -9.49 -17.07 -22.52
CA GLU A 26 -10.48 -16.00 -22.33
C GLU A 26 -10.55 -15.51 -20.87
N VAL A 27 -10.39 -16.42 -19.91
CA VAL A 27 -10.36 -16.11 -18.48
C VAL A 27 -9.14 -15.26 -18.10
N GLN A 28 -7.96 -15.58 -18.66
CA GLN A 28 -6.74 -14.79 -18.43
C GLN A 28 -6.86 -13.41 -19.08
N GLN A 29 -7.40 -13.32 -20.30
CA GLN A 29 -7.68 -12.05 -20.96
C GLN A 29 -8.66 -11.19 -20.15
N GLN A 30 -9.72 -11.80 -19.59
CA GLN A 30 -10.68 -11.08 -18.76
C GLN A 30 -10.04 -10.58 -17.46
N LYS A 31 -9.26 -11.41 -16.77
CA LYS A 31 -8.50 -10.99 -15.57
C LYS A 31 -7.55 -9.83 -15.86
N ARG A 32 -6.87 -9.84 -17.02
CA ARG A 32 -6.00 -8.75 -17.45
C ARG A 32 -6.79 -7.45 -17.69
N ARG A 33 -7.93 -7.52 -18.40
CA ARG A 33 -8.81 -6.36 -18.62
C ARG A 33 -9.36 -5.80 -17.31
N GLU A 34 -9.74 -6.66 -16.37
CA GLU A 34 -10.18 -6.26 -15.03
C GLU A 34 -9.06 -5.59 -14.23
N ALA A 35 -7.86 -6.17 -14.24
CA ALA A 35 -6.69 -5.57 -13.59
C ALA A 35 -6.35 -4.20 -14.20
N GLN A 36 -6.45 -4.05 -15.52
CA GLN A 36 -6.17 -2.80 -16.21
C GLN A 36 -7.20 -1.72 -15.88
N ARG A 37 -8.50 -2.06 -15.87
CA ARG A 37 -9.56 -1.17 -15.38
C ARG A 37 -9.34 -0.75 -13.93
N TYR A 38 -8.91 -1.68 -13.07
CA TYR A 38 -8.60 -1.36 -11.68
C TYR A 38 -7.44 -0.36 -11.56
N VAL A 39 -6.38 -0.53 -12.37
CA VAL A 39 -5.23 0.39 -12.42
C VAL A 39 -5.66 1.78 -12.90
N GLU A 40 -6.47 1.87 -13.96
CA GLU A 40 -7.02 3.13 -14.47
C GLU A 40 -7.87 3.84 -13.42
N GLN A 41 -8.81 3.12 -12.80
CA GLN A 41 -9.63 3.67 -11.72
C GLN A 41 -8.79 4.13 -10.53
N TYR A 42 -7.73 3.40 -10.17
CA TYR A 42 -6.83 3.79 -9.10
C TYR A 42 -6.04 5.06 -9.47
N ALA A 43 -5.63 5.19 -10.74
CA ALA A 43 -4.94 6.37 -11.25
C ALA A 43 -5.84 7.61 -11.30
N GLU A 44 -7.15 7.47 -11.51
CA GLU A 44 -8.11 8.58 -11.53
C GLU A 44 -8.57 9.04 -10.13
N ARG A 45 -8.23 8.31 -9.06
CA ARG A 45 -8.65 8.70 -7.69
C ARG A 45 -8.06 10.03 -7.29
N GLU A 46 -8.92 10.96 -6.86
CA GLU A 46 -8.53 12.28 -6.35
C GLU A 46 -8.11 12.29 -4.86
N TRP A 47 -8.02 11.11 -4.24
CA TRP A 47 -7.62 10.95 -2.84
C TRP A 47 -6.53 9.88 -2.68
N GLY A 48 -5.88 9.88 -1.51
CA GLY A 48 -4.80 8.96 -1.20
C GLY A 48 -3.42 9.42 -1.69
N LEU A 49 -2.42 8.55 -1.55
CA LEU A 49 -1.03 8.87 -1.79
C LEU A 49 -0.75 9.11 -3.27
N ALA A 50 -1.38 8.32 -4.16
CA ALA A 50 -1.23 8.49 -5.61
C ALA A 50 -1.71 9.88 -6.06
N ALA A 51 -2.88 10.32 -5.58
CA ALA A 51 -3.40 11.66 -5.86
C ALA A 51 -2.50 12.77 -5.33
N ARG A 52 -2.01 12.61 -4.08
CA ARG A 52 -1.07 13.56 -3.46
C ARG A 52 0.24 13.64 -4.23
N GLN A 53 0.78 12.52 -4.69
CA GLN A 53 2.02 12.49 -5.46
C GLN A 53 1.86 13.12 -6.84
N ARG A 54 0.72 12.94 -7.52
CA ARG A 54 0.45 13.62 -8.80
C ARG A 54 0.51 15.14 -8.68
N ARG A 55 0.00 15.72 -7.58
CA ARG A 55 0.05 17.18 -7.34
C ARG A 55 1.46 17.74 -7.19
N VAL A 56 2.42 16.88 -6.83
CA VAL A 56 3.83 17.23 -6.57
C VAL A 56 4.74 16.65 -7.66
N GLN A 57 4.17 16.05 -8.72
CA GLN A 57 4.95 15.42 -9.78
C GLN A 57 5.53 16.50 -10.71
N GLY A 58 6.86 16.51 -10.84
CA GLY A 58 7.58 17.50 -11.65
C GLY A 58 8.01 18.76 -10.89
N THR A 59 7.69 18.88 -9.59
CA THR A 59 8.24 19.92 -8.72
C THR A 59 9.62 19.53 -8.19
N ASP A 60 10.32 20.50 -7.61
CA ASP A 60 11.60 20.29 -6.92
C ASP A 60 11.50 19.11 -5.92
N LYS A 61 12.53 18.26 -5.88
CA LYS A 61 12.60 17.11 -4.95
C LYS A 61 12.65 17.56 -3.49
N ASP A 62 13.15 18.77 -3.26
CA ASP A 62 13.22 19.40 -1.95
C ASP A 62 11.93 20.17 -1.58
N LEU A 63 10.91 20.16 -2.44
CA LEU A 63 9.63 20.77 -2.12
C LEU A 63 8.97 20.02 -0.96
N VAL A 64 8.81 20.73 0.15
CA VAL A 64 8.09 20.27 1.34
C VAL A 64 6.63 20.70 1.24
N THR A 65 5.71 19.75 1.32
CA THR A 65 4.27 20.01 1.36
C THR A 65 3.76 19.86 2.79
N GLU A 66 3.18 20.91 3.33
CA GLU A 66 2.48 20.86 4.61
C GLU A 66 1.04 20.37 4.44
N ASN A 67 0.64 19.43 5.29
CA ASN A 67 -0.70 18.86 5.31
C ASN A 67 -1.22 18.83 6.76
N ALA A 68 -2.55 18.79 6.90
CA ALA A 68 -3.19 18.66 8.20
C ALA A 68 -4.22 17.52 8.18
N LEU A 69 -4.24 16.74 9.25
CA LEU A 69 -5.25 15.73 9.52
C LEU A 69 -6.03 16.12 10.78
N GLU A 70 -7.29 16.48 10.62
CA GLU A 70 -8.21 16.64 11.74
C GLU A 70 -8.48 15.26 12.36
N LEU A 71 -8.40 15.13 13.68
CA LEU A 71 -8.70 13.89 14.42
C LEU A 71 -10.09 13.98 15.05
N ARG A 72 -10.31 15.05 15.81
CA ARG A 72 -11.57 15.47 16.43
C ARG A 72 -11.74 16.98 16.18
N LYS A 73 -12.91 17.53 16.50
CA LYS A 73 -13.23 18.96 16.28
C LYS A 73 -12.18 19.92 16.89
N ASP A 74 -11.52 19.51 17.97
CA ASP A 74 -10.54 20.28 18.74
C ASP A 74 -9.09 19.79 18.55
N LYS A 75 -8.88 18.67 17.86
CA LYS A 75 -7.56 18.02 17.74
C LYS A 75 -7.22 17.77 16.29
N LYS A 76 -6.07 18.29 15.86
CA LYS A 76 -5.51 18.03 14.53
C LYS A 76 -4.01 17.78 14.62
N ILE A 77 -3.49 17.07 13.63
CA ILE A 77 -2.05 16.88 13.41
C ILE A 77 -1.68 17.68 12.18
N VAL A 78 -0.55 18.37 12.24
CA VAL A 78 0.09 18.98 11.09
C VAL A 78 1.37 18.22 10.82
N PHE A 79 1.64 17.92 9.55
CA PHE A 79 2.83 17.17 9.14
C PHE A 79 3.32 17.65 7.78
N GLN A 80 4.60 17.40 7.54
CA GLN A 80 5.29 17.81 6.33
C GLN A 80 5.73 16.58 5.56
N GLU A 81 5.49 16.59 4.26
CA GLU A 81 5.88 15.53 3.34
C GLU A 81 6.86 16.06 2.31
N LYS A 82 7.82 15.23 1.90
CA LYS A 82 8.70 15.49 0.75
C LYS A 82 8.84 14.22 -0.08
N GLN A 83 9.54 14.30 -1.21
CA GLN A 83 9.82 13.09 -1.99
C GLN A 83 10.72 12.14 -1.19
N GLY A 84 10.37 10.84 -1.19
CA GLY A 84 11.11 9.78 -0.48
C GLY A 84 10.19 8.77 0.20
N GLN A 85 10.65 7.53 0.38
CA GLN A 85 9.82 6.46 0.96
C GLN A 85 9.51 6.69 2.45
N GLN A 86 10.47 7.22 3.20
CA GLN A 86 10.35 7.51 4.64
C GLN A 86 9.82 8.92 4.92
N ALA A 87 9.73 9.77 3.90
CA ALA A 87 9.37 11.18 4.01
C ALA A 87 7.98 11.48 3.44
N LYS A 88 7.15 10.44 3.27
CA LYS A 88 5.76 10.51 2.84
C LYS A 88 4.87 9.81 3.87
N VAL A 89 3.64 10.30 4.00
CA VAL A 89 2.61 9.68 4.80
C VAL A 89 1.88 8.68 3.92
N TRP A 90 1.88 7.41 4.32
CA TRP A 90 1.11 6.38 3.64
C TRP A 90 -0.37 6.48 4.00
N ASP A 91 -1.27 6.08 3.10
CA ASP A 91 -2.71 6.23 3.35
C ASP A 91 -3.18 5.42 4.57
N CYS A 92 -2.55 4.27 4.83
CA CYS A 92 -2.81 3.48 6.03
C CYS A 92 -2.51 4.26 7.32
N ALA A 93 -1.52 5.16 7.33
CA ALA A 93 -1.22 6.00 8.48
C ALA A 93 -2.35 6.99 8.75
N LEU A 94 -2.92 7.62 7.71
CA LEU A 94 -4.08 8.52 7.83
C LEU A 94 -5.32 7.78 8.34
N VAL A 95 -5.58 6.59 7.80
CA VAL A 95 -6.70 5.72 8.21
C VAL A 95 -6.54 5.32 9.67
N LEU A 96 -5.35 4.87 10.07
CA LEU A 96 -5.07 4.47 11.46
C LEU A 96 -5.24 5.66 12.41
N SER A 97 -4.68 6.82 12.10
CA SER A 97 -4.84 8.03 12.93
C SER A 97 -6.31 8.42 13.13
N LYS A 98 -7.13 8.35 12.07
CA LYS A 98 -8.58 8.57 12.17
C LYS A 98 -9.29 7.50 12.99
N PHE A 99 -8.87 6.24 12.85
CA PHE A 99 -9.42 5.13 13.62
C PHE A 99 -9.14 5.29 15.13
N LEU A 100 -7.92 5.68 15.52
CA LEU A 100 -7.57 5.93 16.92
C LEU A 100 -8.40 7.07 17.54
N ALA A 101 -8.86 8.02 16.74
CA ALA A 101 -9.71 9.14 17.18
C ALA A 101 -11.21 8.80 17.23
N ASN A 102 -11.60 7.58 16.84
CA ASN A 102 -13.01 7.19 16.73
C ASN A 102 -13.61 6.87 18.09
N ASP A 103 -14.56 7.71 18.53
CA ASP A 103 -15.23 7.62 19.84
C ASP A 103 -16.08 6.35 20.02
N THR A 104 -16.44 5.66 18.93
CA THR A 104 -17.15 4.37 19.00
C THR A 104 -16.24 3.25 19.51
N TYR A 105 -14.94 3.31 19.19
CA TYR A 105 -13.97 2.27 19.55
C TYR A 105 -13.09 2.68 20.73
N PHE A 106 -12.80 3.98 20.87
CA PHE A 106 -11.93 4.52 21.90
C PHE A 106 -12.65 5.64 22.65
N PRO A 107 -12.99 5.43 23.94
CA PRO A 107 -13.48 6.50 24.81
C PRO A 107 -12.56 7.72 24.80
N HIS A 108 -13.09 8.89 25.15
CA HIS A 108 -12.36 10.16 25.05
C HIS A 108 -11.02 10.17 25.80
N ASP A 109 -10.97 9.52 26.95
CA ASP A 109 -9.83 9.40 27.85
C ASP A 109 -9.02 8.10 27.64
N PHE A 110 -9.32 7.31 26.60
CA PHE A 110 -8.67 6.02 26.38
C PHE A 110 -7.15 6.12 26.39
N PHE A 111 -6.56 7.15 25.78
CA PHE A 111 -5.11 7.29 25.73
C PHE A 111 -4.49 7.89 27.00
N ALA A 112 -5.30 8.39 27.95
CA ALA A 112 -4.80 9.04 29.16
C ALA A 112 -3.86 8.09 29.93
N ASN A 113 -2.68 8.61 30.31
CA ASN A 113 -1.64 7.87 31.03
C ASN A 113 -1.02 6.67 30.30
N LYS A 114 -1.40 6.40 29.04
CA LYS A 114 -0.80 5.31 28.25
C LYS A 114 0.55 5.73 27.67
N ARG A 115 1.46 4.77 27.58
CA ARG A 115 2.72 4.87 26.85
C ARG A 115 2.56 4.11 25.53
N VAL A 116 2.84 4.77 24.42
CA VAL A 116 2.65 4.23 23.07
C VAL A 116 4.00 4.15 22.37
N ILE A 117 4.23 3.08 21.62
CA ILE A 117 5.37 2.97 20.71
C ILE A 117 4.85 2.74 19.29
N GLU A 118 5.40 3.48 18.33
CA GLU A 118 5.13 3.29 16.90
C GLU A 118 6.38 2.70 16.23
N LEU A 119 6.18 1.59 15.50
CA LEU A 119 7.23 0.88 14.77
C LEU A 119 7.11 1.19 13.28
N GLY A 120 8.21 1.61 12.65
CA GLY A 120 8.18 2.02 11.24
C GLY A 120 7.34 3.28 11.05
N CYS A 121 7.58 4.29 11.88
CA CYS A 121 6.72 5.46 11.97
C CYS A 121 6.76 6.35 10.71
N GLY A 122 7.83 6.32 9.92
CA GLY A 122 8.10 7.29 8.87
C GLY A 122 8.00 8.70 9.45
N ILE A 123 7.01 9.47 9.00
CA ILE A 123 6.69 10.80 9.54
C ILE A 123 6.07 10.76 10.95
N GLY A 124 5.43 9.64 11.34
CA GLY A 124 4.91 9.42 12.69
C GLY A 124 3.48 9.91 12.93
N VAL A 125 2.67 10.03 11.88
CA VAL A 125 1.29 10.56 11.98
C VAL A 125 0.39 9.76 12.96
N PRO A 126 0.43 8.41 13.01
CA PRO A 126 -0.31 7.63 14.01
C PRO A 126 0.15 7.85 15.44
N GLY A 127 1.46 7.87 15.70
CA GLY A 127 1.99 8.15 17.04
C GLY A 127 1.70 9.58 17.48
N LEU A 128 1.83 10.58 16.59
CA LEU A 128 1.39 11.95 16.85
C LEU A 128 -0.11 12.02 17.14
N ALA A 129 -0.93 11.17 16.52
CA ALA A 129 -2.36 11.07 16.84
C ALA A 129 -2.57 10.59 18.27
N ALA A 130 -1.87 9.54 18.68
CA ALA A 130 -1.94 9.04 20.05
C ALA A 130 -1.50 10.10 21.07
N ALA A 131 -0.43 10.86 20.78
CA ALA A 131 0.02 11.97 21.61
C ALA A 131 -1.06 13.06 21.73
N ALA A 132 -1.61 13.51 20.60
CA ALA A 132 -2.68 14.50 20.57
C ALA A 132 -3.94 14.02 21.31
N LEU A 133 -4.25 12.73 21.25
CA LEU A 133 -5.39 12.10 21.93
C LEU A 133 -5.17 11.91 23.44
N GLY A 134 -3.97 12.19 23.98
CA GLY A 134 -3.70 12.25 25.41
C GLY A 134 -2.77 11.16 25.94
N ALA A 135 -2.04 10.45 25.08
CA ALA A 135 -0.98 9.55 25.52
C ALA A 135 0.06 10.31 26.35
N LYS A 136 0.50 9.70 27.46
CA LYS A 136 1.50 10.29 28.37
C LYS A 136 2.89 10.35 27.72
N GLU A 137 3.20 9.35 26.92
CA GLU A 137 4.48 9.22 26.25
C GLU A 137 4.26 8.50 24.93
N VAL A 138 4.88 9.01 23.86
CA VAL A 138 4.90 8.35 22.56
C VAL A 138 6.34 8.23 22.11
N VAL A 139 6.77 7.00 21.81
CA VAL A 139 8.08 6.71 21.23
C VAL A 139 7.89 6.38 19.76
N LEU A 140 8.42 7.23 18.88
CA LEU A 140 8.41 7.01 17.44
C LEU A 140 9.71 6.32 17.04
N THR A 141 9.62 5.20 16.33
CA THR A 141 10.79 4.43 15.91
C THR A 141 10.74 4.15 14.41
N ASP A 142 11.88 4.33 13.75
CA ASP A 142 12.08 3.95 12.35
C ASP A 142 13.54 3.53 12.14
N MET A 143 13.84 3.05 10.94
CA MET A 143 15.19 2.77 10.48
C MET A 143 15.99 4.07 10.33
N VAL A 144 17.31 3.99 10.54
CA VAL A 144 18.20 5.12 10.24
C VAL A 144 18.11 5.43 8.75
N GLN A 145 17.96 6.72 8.40
CA GLN A 145 18.03 7.17 7.01
C GLN A 145 19.43 6.89 6.46
N SER A 146 19.52 6.11 5.38
CA SER A 146 20.77 5.99 4.62
C SER A 146 21.06 7.34 3.98
N THR A 147 22.19 7.93 4.36
CA THR A 147 22.67 9.22 3.84
C THR A 147 23.11 9.11 2.38
#